data_AF-A0A9Y1BR13-F1
#
_entry.id   AF-A0A9Y1BR13-F1
#
_cell.length_a   1.000
_cell.length_b   1.000
_cell.length_c   1.000
_cell.angle_alpha   90.00
_cell.angle_beta   90.00
_cell.angle_gamma   90.00
#
_symmetry.space_group_name_H-M   'P 1'
#
loop_
_entity.id
_entity.type
_entity.pdbx_description
1 polymer ?
#
loop_
_entity_poly.entity_id
_entity_poly.type
_entity_poly.pdbx_seq_one_letter_code
_entity_poly.pdbx_strand_id
1 'polypeptide(L)'
;MNNLASPKRTMNFIRSNEGLRNRFNSMQFSVGVTFFIYLFFFSILNCSFNFYYFFLDSLKAFIFIVVCYTLVYVLFDHESIVLKWKNKDDRIKIFLGKWSLSLIQVSKIFILSIILLLIIHHSGSVKKLENRFFENYPDKPSPFSYSPNIIEGLLIGLIIVLALFTMFTAAYWSVARFITITGYLNEKKLVKAKAKPFILGLFLQLPLLLIFTIILDGMFMEIKNGDIHNNWNRLYPLLEGREYFILIIQAVLLFILNLLYLIDGWQKMMKREDFVKVELKV
;
A
#
# COMPACT_ATOMS: atom_id res chain seq x y z
N MET A 1 -31.09 -6.18 13.64
CA MET A 1 -29.87 -5.35 13.82
C MET A 1 -28.88 -5.69 12.70
N ASN A 2 -28.85 -4.89 11.63
CA ASN A 2 -28.09 -5.22 10.42
C ASN A 2 -26.58 -5.01 10.60
N ASN A 3 -25.84 -6.01 10.12
CA ASN A 3 -24.40 -6.25 10.24
C ASN A 3 -23.54 -4.97 10.27
N LEU A 4 -23.00 -4.66 11.45
CA LEU A 4 -22.23 -3.43 11.75
C LEU A 4 -20.93 -3.29 10.96
N ALA A 5 -20.45 -4.41 10.43
CA ALA A 5 -19.18 -4.55 9.73
C ALA A 5 -19.34 -4.66 8.20
N SER A 6 -20.54 -4.55 7.63
CA SER A 6 -20.69 -4.81 6.20
C SER A 6 -20.09 -3.68 5.34
N PRO A 7 -19.19 -4.00 4.38
CA PRO A 7 -18.75 -3.04 3.36
C PRO A 7 -19.92 -2.36 2.64
N LYS A 8 -21.02 -3.11 2.40
CA LYS A 8 -22.24 -2.61 1.78
C LYS A 8 -22.88 -1.47 2.58
N ARG A 9 -22.87 -1.55 3.91
CA ARG A 9 -23.44 -0.49 4.76
C ARG A 9 -22.66 0.80 4.63
N THR A 10 -21.33 0.75 4.76
CA THR A 10 -20.48 1.94 4.64
C THR A 10 -20.64 2.58 3.26
N MET A 11 -20.68 1.75 2.21
CA MET A 11 -20.90 2.25 0.84
C MET A 11 -22.30 2.87 0.66
N ASN A 12 -23.35 2.26 1.20
CA ASN A 12 -24.70 2.81 1.13
C ASN A 12 -24.81 4.14 1.88
N PHE A 13 -24.13 4.26 3.03
CA PHE A 13 -24.05 5.50 3.77
C PHE A 13 -23.40 6.61 2.95
N ILE A 14 -22.24 6.33 2.32
CA ILE A 14 -21.55 7.27 1.44
C ILE A 14 -22.44 7.67 0.25
N ARG A 15 -23.14 6.71 -0.37
CA ARG A 15 -24.02 6.95 -1.53
C ARG A 15 -25.28 7.76 -1.19
N SER A 16 -25.81 7.60 0.01
CA SER A 16 -27.03 8.29 0.47
C SER A 16 -26.85 9.78 0.75
N ASN A 17 -25.62 10.29 0.72
CA ASN A 17 -25.30 11.69 0.96
C ASN A 17 -24.48 12.23 -0.20
N GLU A 18 -25.08 13.13 -0.99
CA GLU A 18 -24.47 13.67 -2.20
C GLU A 18 -23.13 14.40 -1.94
N GLY A 19 -23.05 15.21 -0.88
CA GLY A 19 -21.82 15.90 -0.50
C GLY A 19 -20.70 14.94 -0.10
N LEU A 20 -21.03 13.85 0.61
CA LEU A 20 -20.06 12.80 0.95
C LEU A 20 -19.66 11.97 -0.28
N ARG A 21 -20.61 11.64 -1.14
CA ARG A 21 -20.38 10.94 -2.41
C ARG A 21 -19.39 11.70 -3.28
N ASN A 22 -19.56 13.02 -3.43
CA ASN A 22 -18.68 13.84 -4.25
C ASN A 22 -17.26 13.91 -3.67
N ARG A 23 -17.14 14.12 -2.35
CA ARG A 23 -15.82 14.09 -1.66
C ARG A 23 -15.14 12.73 -1.77
N PHE A 24 -15.91 11.66 -1.62
CA PHE A 24 -15.42 10.30 -1.75
C PHE A 24 -14.93 10.01 -3.18
N ASN A 25 -15.73 10.33 -4.19
CA ASN A 25 -15.34 10.15 -5.59
C ASN A 25 -14.11 10.98 -5.95
N SER A 26 -14.04 12.24 -5.51
CA SER A 26 -12.88 13.10 -5.69
C SER A 26 -11.63 12.52 -5.03
N MET A 27 -11.71 12.02 -3.80
CA MET A 27 -10.58 11.37 -3.14
C MET A 27 -10.14 10.11 -3.89
N GLN A 28 -11.07 9.24 -4.30
CA GLN A 28 -10.74 8.04 -5.06
C GLN A 28 -10.04 8.38 -6.38
N PHE A 29 -10.54 9.40 -7.07
CA PHE A 29 -9.93 9.91 -8.29
C PHE A 29 -8.52 10.46 -8.03
N SER A 30 -8.34 11.35 -7.05
CA SER A 30 -7.04 11.92 -6.71
C SER A 30 -6.03 10.85 -6.31
N VAL A 31 -6.40 9.91 -5.44
CA VAL A 31 -5.53 8.79 -5.05
C VAL A 31 -5.19 7.91 -6.26
N GLY A 32 -6.18 7.61 -7.10
CA GLY A 32 -5.96 6.84 -8.33
C GLY A 32 -5.01 7.53 -9.31
N VAL A 33 -5.18 8.84 -9.53
CA VAL A 33 -4.31 9.64 -10.40
C VAL A 33 -2.90 9.78 -9.82
N THR A 34 -2.76 10.13 -8.54
CA THR A 34 -1.46 10.22 -7.88
C THR A 34 -0.73 8.87 -7.91
N PHE A 35 -1.46 7.77 -7.73
CA PHE A 35 -0.89 6.45 -7.83
C PHE A 35 -0.46 6.09 -9.25
N PHE A 36 -1.28 6.42 -10.25
CA PHE A 36 -0.92 6.23 -11.65
C PHE A 36 0.34 7.02 -12.00
N ILE A 37 0.41 8.29 -11.58
CA ILE A 37 1.60 9.15 -11.75
C ILE A 37 2.82 8.51 -11.06
N TYR A 38 2.67 8.08 -9.81
CA TYR A 38 3.73 7.40 -9.07
C TYR A 38 4.23 6.17 -9.83
N LEU A 39 3.33 5.24 -10.21
CA LEU A 39 3.70 4.04 -10.97
C LEU A 39 4.34 4.39 -12.30
N PHE A 40 3.85 5.40 -13.01
CA PHE A 40 4.36 5.81 -14.31
C PHE A 40 5.78 6.37 -14.20
N PHE A 41 6.01 7.37 -13.33
CA PHE A 41 7.34 7.94 -13.13
C PHE A 41 8.31 6.92 -12.53
N PHE A 42 7.85 6.09 -11.60
CA PHE A 42 8.65 5.03 -11.02
C PHE A 42 9.07 3.99 -12.06
N SER A 43 8.15 3.57 -12.93
CA SER A 43 8.46 2.64 -14.04
C SER A 43 9.46 3.22 -15.03
N ILE A 44 9.44 4.55 -15.24
CA ILE A 44 10.43 5.25 -16.06
C ILE A 44 11.79 5.29 -15.36
N LEU A 45 11.83 5.67 -14.08
CA LEU A 45 13.07 5.88 -13.33
C LEU A 45 13.85 4.59 -13.08
N ASN A 46 13.15 3.48 -12.82
CA ASN A 46 13.79 2.19 -12.54
C ASN A 46 13.79 1.23 -13.73
N CYS A 47 13.44 1.71 -14.92
CA CYS A 47 13.25 0.87 -16.12
C CYS A 47 12.28 -0.32 -15.88
N SER A 48 11.37 -0.20 -14.91
CA SER A 48 10.45 -1.26 -14.46
C SER A 48 9.28 -1.53 -15.42
N PHE A 49 9.47 -1.39 -16.74
CA PHE A 49 8.48 -1.84 -17.72
C PHE A 49 8.48 -3.38 -17.87
N ASN A 50 9.33 -4.07 -17.11
CA ASN A 50 9.26 -5.51 -16.93
C ASN A 50 8.04 -5.90 -16.08
N PHE A 51 7.23 -6.84 -16.60
CA PHE A 51 5.96 -7.23 -15.99
C PHE A 51 6.11 -7.78 -14.55
N TYR A 52 7.18 -8.54 -14.27
CA TYR A 52 7.39 -9.15 -12.96
C TYR A 52 7.67 -8.10 -11.87
N TYR A 53 8.52 -7.12 -12.17
CA TYR A 53 8.80 -6.02 -11.24
C TYR A 53 7.64 -5.06 -11.08
N PHE A 54 7.01 -4.68 -12.20
CA PHE A 54 5.84 -3.83 -12.13
C PHE A 54 4.77 -4.41 -11.19
N PHE A 55 4.53 -5.72 -11.26
CA PHE A 55 3.59 -6.39 -10.37
C PHE A 55 4.04 -6.33 -8.89
N LEU A 56 5.31 -6.63 -8.63
CA LEU A 56 5.90 -6.60 -7.29
C LEU A 56 5.81 -5.21 -6.65
N ASP A 57 6.21 -4.18 -7.39
CA ASP A 57 6.20 -2.78 -6.97
C ASP A 57 4.79 -2.26 -6.75
N SER A 58 3.88 -2.57 -7.67
CA SER A 58 2.47 -2.20 -7.55
C SER A 58 1.86 -2.78 -6.27
N LEU A 59 2.18 -4.03 -5.96
CA LEU A 59 1.67 -4.71 -4.77
C LEU A 59 2.17 -4.07 -3.46
N LYS A 60 3.45 -3.68 -3.40
CA LYS A 60 4.01 -2.93 -2.25
C LYS A 60 3.37 -1.55 -2.11
N ALA A 61 3.16 -0.86 -3.22
CA ALA A 61 2.51 0.45 -3.23
C ALA A 61 1.02 0.38 -2.86
N PHE A 62 0.33 -0.75 -3.13
CA PHE A 62 -1.02 -0.98 -2.63
C PHE A 62 -1.12 -1.12 -1.12
N ILE A 63 -0.08 -1.56 -0.42
CA ILE A 63 -0.07 -1.57 1.05
C ILE A 63 -0.37 -0.15 1.56
N PHE A 64 0.31 0.86 1.02
CA PHE A 64 0.11 2.26 1.39
C PHE A 64 -1.32 2.73 1.08
N ILE A 65 -1.86 2.39 -0.08
CA ILE A 65 -3.24 2.78 -0.45
C ILE A 65 -4.27 2.09 0.45
N VAL A 66 -4.09 0.80 0.75
CA VAL A 66 -4.97 0.07 1.68
C VAL A 66 -4.98 0.74 3.05
N VAL A 67 -3.81 1.13 3.58
CA VAL A 67 -3.74 1.86 4.85
C VAL A 67 -4.46 3.21 4.75
N CYS A 68 -4.19 4.00 3.71
CA CYS A 68 -4.85 5.28 3.47
C CYS A 68 -6.38 5.15 3.45
N TYR A 69 -6.91 4.26 2.62
CA TYR A 69 -8.34 4.04 2.54
C TYR A 69 -8.92 3.49 3.83
N THR A 70 -8.22 2.58 4.52
CA THR A 70 -8.74 2.01 5.78
C THR A 70 -8.88 3.10 6.83
N LEU A 71 -7.83 3.91 7.02
CA LEU A 71 -7.82 5.03 7.94
C LEU A 71 -8.93 6.02 7.59
N VAL A 72 -9.06 6.41 6.32
CA VAL A 72 -10.12 7.33 5.89
C VAL A 72 -11.52 6.74 6.11
N TYR A 73 -11.76 5.47 5.79
CA TYR A 73 -13.09 4.85 5.91
C TYR A 73 -13.57 4.68 7.34
N VAL A 74 -12.67 4.71 8.32
CA VAL A 74 -13.07 4.81 9.73
C VAL A 74 -13.77 6.14 10.02
N LEU A 75 -13.46 7.22 9.30
CA LEU A 75 -14.10 8.53 9.48
C LEU A 75 -15.51 8.59 8.88
N PHE A 76 -15.78 7.79 7.84
CA PHE A 76 -17.09 7.73 7.18
C PHE A 76 -17.97 6.66 7.81
N ASP A 77 -18.77 7.06 8.79
CA ASP A 77 -19.70 6.15 9.46
C ASP A 77 -20.89 6.88 10.09
N HIS A 78 -21.82 6.10 10.64
CA HIS A 78 -22.97 6.56 11.41
C HIS A 78 -22.57 6.89 12.86
N GLU A 79 -23.25 7.86 13.48
CA GLU A 79 -23.01 8.30 14.86
C GLU A 79 -22.95 7.14 15.86
N SER A 80 -23.87 6.17 15.73
CA SER A 80 -23.94 4.96 16.56
C SER A 80 -22.64 4.13 16.59
N ILE A 81 -21.73 4.30 15.62
CA ILE A 81 -20.45 3.58 15.57
C ILE A 81 -19.48 4.11 16.64
N VAL A 82 -19.60 5.37 17.05
CA VAL A 82 -18.63 6.04 17.95
C VAL A 82 -18.50 5.29 19.26
N LEU A 83 -19.62 4.88 19.85
CA LEU A 83 -19.63 4.11 21.10
C LEU A 83 -19.17 2.66 20.90
N LYS A 84 -19.31 2.11 19.70
CA LYS A 84 -18.90 0.73 19.38
C LYS A 84 -17.39 0.59 19.29
N TRP A 85 -16.69 1.67 18.95
CA TRP A 85 -15.25 1.75 19.12
C TRP A 85 -14.80 1.69 20.58
N LYS A 86 -15.68 1.68 21.60
CA LYS A 86 -15.29 1.38 22.98
C LYS A 86 -15.21 -0.12 23.26
N ASN A 87 -16.01 -0.96 22.59
CA ASN A 87 -16.04 -2.41 22.81
C ASN A 87 -15.00 -3.13 21.92
N LYS A 88 -14.18 -3.99 22.50
CA LYS A 88 -13.08 -4.71 21.83
C LYS A 88 -13.55 -5.54 20.64
N ASP A 89 -14.62 -6.32 20.82
CA ASP A 89 -15.11 -7.24 19.78
C ASP A 89 -15.74 -6.47 18.62
N ASP A 90 -16.42 -5.36 18.92
CA ASP A 90 -17.01 -4.50 17.91
C ASP A 90 -15.95 -3.73 17.13
N ARG A 91 -14.86 -3.27 17.76
CA ARG A 91 -13.73 -2.60 17.07
C ARG A 91 -13.16 -3.48 15.96
N ILE A 92 -12.90 -4.75 16.26
CA ILE A 92 -12.33 -5.71 15.29
C ILE A 92 -13.29 -5.89 14.11
N LYS A 93 -14.58 -6.07 14.39
CA LYS A 93 -15.61 -6.19 13.35
C LYS A 93 -15.67 -4.94 12.47
N ILE A 94 -15.65 -3.75 13.07
CA ILE A 94 -15.64 -2.48 12.32
C ILE A 94 -14.39 -2.40 11.44
N PHE A 95 -13.21 -2.66 12.01
CA PHE A 95 -11.95 -2.67 11.27
C PHE A 95 -12.01 -3.61 10.05
N LEU A 96 -12.42 -4.87 10.24
CA LEU A 96 -12.51 -5.85 9.15
C LEU A 96 -13.46 -5.39 8.05
N GLY A 97 -14.57 -4.74 8.42
CA GLY A 97 -15.50 -4.15 7.47
C GLY A 97 -14.90 -3.00 6.66
N LYS A 98 -14.18 -2.09 7.32
CA LYS A 98 -13.51 -0.96 6.64
C LYS A 98 -12.36 -1.44 5.77
N TRP A 99 -11.53 -2.34 6.27
CA TRP A 99 -10.43 -2.95 5.55
C TRP A 99 -10.91 -3.71 4.30
N SER A 100 -11.99 -4.52 4.42
CA SER A 100 -12.58 -5.22 3.28
C SER A 100 -13.07 -4.25 2.20
N LEU A 101 -13.67 -3.12 2.62
CA LEU A 101 -14.06 -2.06 1.68
C LEU A 101 -12.84 -1.41 1.02
N SER A 102 -11.78 -1.15 1.78
CA SER A 102 -10.51 -0.63 1.26
C SER A 102 -9.91 -1.57 0.22
N LEU A 103 -9.85 -2.87 0.50
CA LEU A 103 -9.41 -3.88 -0.47
C LEU A 103 -10.22 -3.82 -1.76
N ILE A 104 -11.56 -3.78 -1.68
CA ILE A 104 -12.41 -3.69 -2.89
C ILE A 104 -12.05 -2.47 -3.74
N GLN A 105 -11.74 -1.31 -3.13
CA GLN A 105 -11.36 -0.12 -3.90
C GLN A 105 -9.94 -0.22 -4.44
N VAL A 106 -9.01 -0.74 -3.66
CA VAL A 106 -7.63 -0.93 -4.10
C VAL A 106 -7.56 -1.93 -5.27
N SER A 107 -8.32 -3.01 -5.23
CA SER A 107 -8.40 -3.98 -6.33
C SER A 107 -8.87 -3.35 -7.64
N LYS A 108 -9.75 -2.35 -7.61
CA LYS A 108 -10.16 -1.63 -8.84
C LYS A 108 -9.01 -0.81 -9.43
N ILE A 109 -8.25 -0.12 -8.57
CA ILE A 109 -7.06 0.63 -9.00
C ILE A 109 -6.04 -0.36 -9.58
N PHE A 110 -5.86 -1.51 -8.94
CA PHE A 110 -4.97 -2.55 -9.42
C PHE A 110 -5.33 -3.09 -10.80
N ILE A 111 -6.61 -3.44 -11.01
CA ILE A 111 -7.09 -3.91 -12.32
C ILE A 111 -6.86 -2.84 -13.38
N LEU A 112 -7.14 -1.56 -13.07
CA LEU A 112 -6.87 -0.45 -13.99
C LEU A 112 -5.37 -0.33 -14.31
N SER A 113 -4.49 -0.43 -13.31
CA SER A 113 -3.04 -0.41 -13.51
C SER A 113 -2.56 -1.55 -14.41
N ILE A 114 -3.11 -2.75 -14.24
CA ILE A 114 -2.79 -3.91 -15.11
C ILE A 114 -3.25 -3.63 -16.55
N ILE A 115 -4.46 -3.13 -16.75
CA ILE A 115 -4.97 -2.80 -18.09
C ILE A 115 -4.07 -1.75 -18.77
N LEU A 116 -3.67 -0.71 -18.04
CA LEU A 116 -2.78 0.33 -18.57
C LEU A 116 -1.39 -0.21 -18.91
N LEU A 117 -0.83 -1.06 -18.06
CA LEU A 117 0.43 -1.75 -18.35
C LEU A 117 0.33 -2.58 -19.63
N LEU A 118 -0.75 -3.35 -19.80
CA LEU A 118 -0.98 -4.15 -21.00
C LEU A 118 -1.07 -3.27 -22.25
N ILE A 119 -1.75 -2.13 -22.18
CA ILE A 119 -1.81 -1.16 -23.28
C ILE A 119 -0.41 -0.65 -23.62
N ILE A 120 0.39 -0.24 -22.63
CA ILE A 120 1.77 0.23 -22.83
C ILE A 120 2.67 -0.86 -23.44
N HIS A 121 2.49 -2.09 -22.99
CA HIS A 121 3.22 -3.24 -23.52
C HIS A 121 2.87 -3.49 -24.99
N HIS A 122 1.58 -3.48 -25.33
CA HIS A 122 1.10 -3.76 -26.69
C HIS A 122 1.25 -2.56 -27.66
N SER A 123 1.43 -1.34 -27.15
CA SER A 123 1.66 -0.16 -28.00
C SER A 123 3.08 -0.11 -28.63
N GLY A 124 3.93 -1.11 -28.35
CA GLY A 124 5.33 -1.14 -28.80
C GLY A 124 6.23 -0.14 -28.08
N SER A 125 5.73 0.55 -27.04
CA SER A 125 6.51 1.54 -26.27
C SER A 125 7.66 0.87 -25.52
N VAL A 126 7.44 -0.31 -24.94
CA VAL A 126 8.48 -1.09 -24.25
C VAL A 126 9.59 -1.49 -25.23
N LYS A 127 9.23 -1.97 -26.43
CA LYS A 127 10.21 -2.32 -27.48
C LYS A 127 11.03 -1.10 -27.94
N LYS A 128 10.41 0.08 -28.06
CA LYS A 128 11.12 1.33 -28.38
C LYS A 128 12.07 1.78 -27.27
N LEU A 129 11.74 1.53 -26.01
CA LEU A 129 12.61 1.82 -24.87
C LEU A 129 13.77 0.83 -24.81
N GLU A 130 13.51 -0.45 -25.04
CA GLU A 130 14.53 -1.49 -25.11
C GLU A 130 15.52 -1.26 -26.25
N ASN A 131 15.06 -0.90 -27.45
CA ASN A 131 15.96 -0.55 -28.55
C ASN A 131 16.86 0.65 -28.20
N ARG A 132 16.28 1.71 -27.62
CA ARG A 132 17.06 2.86 -27.15
C ARG A 132 18.05 2.51 -26.04
N PHE A 133 17.72 1.53 -25.20
CA PHE A 133 18.64 1.04 -24.18
C PHE A 133 19.84 0.36 -24.84
N PHE A 134 19.62 -0.56 -25.78
CA PHE A 134 20.70 -1.23 -26.51
C PHE A 134 21.57 -0.27 -27.32
N GLU A 135 21.00 0.82 -27.86
CA GLU A 135 21.76 1.87 -28.54
C GLU A 135 22.75 2.59 -27.60
N ASN A 136 22.39 2.78 -26.33
CA ASN A 136 23.22 3.48 -25.35
C ASN A 136 24.13 2.54 -24.55
N TYR A 137 23.75 1.27 -24.40
CA TYR A 137 24.44 0.27 -23.58
C TYR A 137 24.47 -1.11 -24.28
N PRO A 138 25.22 -1.25 -25.39
CA PRO A 138 25.17 -2.43 -26.26
C PRO A 138 25.63 -3.72 -25.57
N ASP A 139 26.53 -3.63 -24.60
CA ASP A 139 27.12 -4.78 -23.89
C ASP A 139 26.42 -5.10 -22.56
N LYS A 140 25.30 -4.44 -22.25
CA LYS A 140 24.58 -4.62 -20.98
C LYS A 140 23.25 -5.34 -21.19
N PRO A 141 22.85 -6.21 -20.24
CA PRO A 141 21.53 -6.83 -20.28
C PRO A 141 20.45 -5.75 -20.16
N SER A 142 19.41 -5.88 -21.00
CA SER A 142 18.27 -4.97 -20.97
C SER A 142 17.44 -5.20 -19.71
N PRO A 143 17.15 -4.16 -18.90
CA PRO A 143 16.27 -4.30 -17.74
C PRO A 143 14.84 -4.72 -18.13
N PHE A 144 14.46 -4.54 -19.41
CA PHE A 144 13.14 -4.88 -19.94
C PHE A 144 12.99 -6.38 -20.21
N SER A 145 14.07 -7.10 -20.47
CA SER A 145 14.07 -8.53 -20.79
C SER A 145 14.32 -9.44 -19.57
N TYR A 146 14.37 -8.88 -18.36
CA TYR A 146 14.55 -9.65 -17.13
C TYR A 146 13.53 -10.78 -17.01
N SER A 147 14.02 -11.99 -16.70
CA SER A 147 13.20 -13.13 -16.33
C SER A 147 13.86 -13.80 -15.12
N PRO A 148 13.13 -14.02 -14.02
CA PRO A 148 13.71 -14.60 -12.82
C PRO A 148 14.10 -16.06 -13.05
N ASN A 149 15.25 -16.46 -12.52
CA ASN A 149 15.56 -17.89 -12.36
C ASN A 149 14.67 -18.52 -11.27
N ILE A 150 14.75 -19.84 -11.08
CA ILE A 150 13.90 -20.57 -10.12
C ILE A 150 14.03 -20.01 -8.69
N ILE A 151 15.24 -19.71 -8.23
CA ILE A 151 15.48 -19.20 -6.88
C ILE A 151 14.91 -17.78 -6.73
N GLU A 152 15.18 -16.91 -7.69
CA GLU A 152 14.63 -15.55 -7.74
C GLU A 152 13.10 -15.57 -7.78
N GLY A 153 12.52 -16.47 -8.58
CA GLY A 153 11.06 -16.64 -8.69
C GLY A 153 10.43 -17.09 -7.37
N LEU A 154 11.04 -18.04 -6.67
CA LEU A 154 10.59 -18.47 -5.34
C LEU A 154 10.66 -17.33 -4.32
N LEU A 155 11.75 -16.55 -4.32
CA LEU A 155 11.91 -15.41 -3.41
C LEU A 155 10.92 -14.28 -3.72
N ILE A 156 10.73 -13.93 -4.98
CA ILE A 156 9.73 -12.94 -5.42
C ILE A 156 8.32 -13.41 -5.03
N GLY A 157 8.00 -14.69 -5.23
CA GLY A 157 6.73 -15.28 -4.81
C GLY A 157 6.50 -15.17 -3.29
N LEU A 158 7.52 -15.46 -2.49
CA LEU A 158 7.47 -15.28 -1.04
C LEU A 158 7.26 -13.81 -0.64
N ILE A 159 7.97 -12.88 -1.28
CA ILE A 159 7.84 -11.43 -1.04
C ILE A 159 6.41 -10.98 -1.36
N ILE A 160 5.81 -11.46 -2.46
CA ILE A 160 4.42 -11.16 -2.81
C ILE A 160 3.47 -11.62 -1.70
N VAL A 161 3.60 -12.85 -1.22
CA VAL A 161 2.76 -13.38 -0.14
C VAL A 161 2.92 -12.55 1.15
N LEU A 162 4.15 -12.24 1.54
CA LEU A 162 4.42 -11.42 2.72
C LEU A 162 3.89 -9.98 2.57
N ALA A 163 3.99 -9.39 1.39
CA ALA A 163 3.46 -8.07 1.10
C ALA A 163 1.91 -8.06 1.12
N LEU A 164 1.25 -9.12 0.64
CA LEU A 164 -0.20 -9.30 0.80
C LEU A 164 -0.61 -9.37 2.28
N PHE A 165 0.12 -10.14 3.11
CA PHE A 165 -0.09 -10.12 4.56
C PHE A 165 0.11 -8.73 5.16
N THR A 166 1.12 -7.99 4.66
CA THR A 166 1.43 -6.63 5.12
C THR A 166 0.27 -5.66 4.85
N MET A 167 -0.49 -5.82 3.75
CA MET A 167 -1.69 -5.01 3.50
C MET A 167 -2.70 -5.09 4.65
N PHE A 168 -2.83 -6.27 5.26
CA PHE A 168 -3.69 -6.47 6.43
C PHE A 168 -3.03 -5.94 7.70
N THR A 169 -1.82 -6.42 8.02
CA THR A 169 -1.15 -6.13 9.29
C THR A 169 -0.83 -4.64 9.44
N ALA A 170 -0.40 -3.96 8.38
CA ALA A 170 -0.11 -2.52 8.39
C ALA A 170 -1.36 -1.66 8.61
N ALA A 171 -2.47 -2.01 7.95
CA ALA A 171 -3.75 -1.31 8.13
C ALA A 171 -4.29 -1.53 9.55
N TYR A 172 -4.22 -2.76 10.03
CA TYR A 172 -4.63 -3.13 11.40
C TYR A 172 -3.82 -2.37 12.44
N TRP A 173 -2.49 -2.41 12.31
CA TRP A 173 -1.56 -1.70 13.19
C TRP A 173 -1.81 -0.18 13.20
N SER A 174 -1.98 0.41 12.01
CA SER A 174 -2.21 1.85 11.87
C SER A 174 -3.52 2.29 12.53
N VAL A 175 -4.60 1.52 12.31
CA VAL A 175 -5.89 1.77 12.95
C VAL A 175 -5.77 1.64 14.48
N ALA A 176 -5.12 0.59 14.96
CA ALA A 176 -4.97 0.32 16.39
C ALA A 176 -4.21 1.43 17.14
N ARG A 177 -3.15 1.96 16.53
CA ARG A 177 -2.30 2.99 17.15
C ARG A 177 -2.84 4.40 17.02
N PHE A 178 -3.28 4.78 15.83
CA PHE A 178 -3.41 6.19 15.50
C PHE A 178 -4.84 6.71 15.57
N ILE A 179 -5.84 5.82 15.49
CA ILE A 179 -7.24 6.25 15.55
C ILE A 179 -7.60 6.64 16.98
N THR A 180 -8.07 7.86 17.14
CA THR A 180 -8.65 8.37 18.39
C THR A 180 -9.88 9.17 18.04
N ILE A 181 -11.05 8.64 18.35
CA ILE A 181 -12.34 9.26 18.06
C ILE A 181 -12.69 10.23 19.18
N THR A 182 -13.00 11.47 18.83
CA THR A 182 -13.33 12.55 19.78
C THR A 182 -14.81 12.93 19.75
N GLY A 183 -15.59 12.39 18.81
CA GLY A 183 -17.02 12.68 18.69
C GLY A 183 -17.55 12.41 17.29
N TYR A 184 -18.68 13.05 16.97
CA TYR A 184 -19.35 12.96 15.67
C TYR A 184 -19.72 14.35 15.17
N LEU A 185 -19.54 14.59 13.87
CA LEU A 185 -19.89 15.84 13.20
C LEU A 185 -21.21 15.63 12.45
N ASN A 186 -22.33 16.05 13.04
CA ASN A 186 -23.68 15.86 12.49
C ASN A 186 -23.83 16.48 11.10
N GLU A 187 -23.40 17.73 10.92
CA GLU A 187 -23.48 18.46 9.65
C GLU A 187 -22.74 17.74 8.51
N LYS A 188 -21.56 17.20 8.81
CA LYS A 188 -20.71 16.51 7.82
C LYS A 188 -21.01 15.02 7.75
N LYS A 189 -21.80 14.47 8.66
CA LYS A 189 -22.04 13.03 8.86
C LYS A 189 -20.73 12.22 8.89
N LEU A 190 -19.79 12.66 9.73
CA LEU A 190 -18.45 12.08 9.86
C LEU A 190 -18.07 11.85 11.33
N VAL A 191 -17.36 10.78 11.59
CA VAL A 191 -16.68 10.56 12.87
C VAL A 191 -15.54 11.57 13.01
N LYS A 192 -15.52 12.30 14.12
CA LYS A 192 -14.45 13.24 14.44
C LYS A 192 -13.29 12.47 15.06
N ALA A 193 -12.10 12.55 14.46
CA ALA A 193 -10.89 11.94 15.00
C ALA A 193 -9.78 12.98 15.24
N LYS A 194 -8.83 12.67 16.14
CA LYS A 194 -7.63 13.50 16.33
C LYS A 194 -6.76 13.44 15.08
N ALA A 195 -6.56 14.59 14.43
CA ALA A 195 -5.81 14.68 13.18
C ALA A 195 -4.31 14.36 13.32
N LYS A 196 -3.64 14.82 14.39
CA LYS A 196 -2.18 14.65 14.54
C LYS A 196 -1.74 13.18 14.53
N PRO A 197 -2.31 12.28 15.37
CA PRO A 197 -1.94 10.86 15.33
C PRO A 197 -2.31 10.21 14.00
N PHE A 198 -3.46 10.56 13.43
CA PHE A 198 -3.94 10.04 12.14
C PHE A 198 -2.95 10.35 10.99
N ILE A 199 -2.50 11.60 10.89
CA ILE A 199 -1.52 12.04 9.87
C ILE A 199 -0.16 11.37 10.10
N LEU A 200 0.27 11.26 11.36
CA LEU A 200 1.51 10.56 11.71
C LEU A 200 1.47 9.09 11.25
N GLY A 201 0.32 8.42 11.41
CA GLY A 201 0.12 7.05 10.93
C GLY A 201 0.31 6.92 9.43
N LEU A 202 -0.20 7.87 8.63
CA LEU A 202 0.02 7.91 7.19
C LEU A 202 1.49 8.16 6.84
N PHE A 203 2.13 9.11 7.52
CA PHE A 203 3.52 9.48 7.26
C PHE A 203 4.50 8.35 7.57
N LEU A 204 4.24 7.54 8.61
CA LEU A 204 5.09 6.40 8.97
C LEU A 204 5.07 5.25 7.95
N GLN A 205 4.02 5.15 7.12
CA GLN A 205 3.97 4.13 6.07
C GLN A 205 4.78 4.52 4.82
N LEU A 206 5.04 5.81 4.62
CA LEU A 206 5.71 6.31 3.43
C LEU A 206 7.19 5.86 3.35
N PRO A 207 8.03 5.96 4.41
CA PRO A 207 9.39 5.45 4.37
C PRO A 207 9.48 3.96 4.06
N LEU A 208 8.51 3.16 4.52
CA LEU A 208 8.50 1.73 4.26
C LEU A 208 8.24 1.45 2.77
N LEU A 209 7.29 2.17 2.17
CA LEU A 209 7.11 2.13 0.72
C LEU A 209 8.41 2.50 -0.02
N LEU A 210 9.08 3.58 0.38
CA LEU A 210 10.32 4.02 -0.25
C LEU A 210 11.44 2.98 -0.12
N ILE A 211 11.61 2.37 1.05
CA ILE A 211 12.63 1.35 1.29
C ILE A 211 12.38 0.11 0.42
N PHE A 212 11.16 -0.44 0.46
CA PHE A 212 10.90 -1.70 -0.26
C PHE A 212 10.84 -1.55 -1.77
N THR A 213 10.33 -0.41 -2.26
CA THR A 213 10.09 -0.19 -3.69
C THR A 213 11.25 0.58 -4.33
N ILE A 214 11.65 1.73 -3.80
CA ILE A 214 12.72 2.52 -4.43
C ILE A 214 14.10 1.94 -4.15
N ILE A 215 14.40 1.67 -2.88
CA ILE A 215 15.75 1.28 -2.48
C ILE A 215 16.00 -0.18 -2.82
N LEU A 216 15.21 -1.12 -2.29
CA LEU A 216 15.54 -2.54 -2.39
C LEU A 216 15.24 -3.13 -3.78
N ASP A 217 14.13 -2.78 -4.43
CA ASP A 217 13.86 -3.27 -5.79
C ASP A 217 14.75 -2.57 -6.82
N GLY A 218 14.95 -1.25 -6.69
CA GLY A 218 15.89 -0.49 -7.51
C GLY A 218 17.32 -1.03 -7.39
N MET A 219 17.79 -1.32 -6.17
CA MET A 219 19.11 -1.92 -5.95
C MET A 219 19.22 -3.32 -6.57
N PHE A 220 18.19 -4.16 -6.43
CA PHE A 220 18.20 -5.49 -7.03
C PHE A 220 18.30 -5.42 -8.55
N MET A 221 17.52 -4.56 -9.20
CA MET A 221 17.56 -4.37 -10.65
C MET A 221 18.87 -3.76 -11.14
N GLU A 222 19.35 -2.73 -10.46
CA GLU A 222 20.55 -2.01 -10.89
C GLU A 222 21.79 -2.92 -10.80
N ILE A 223 21.94 -3.67 -9.71
CA ILE A 223 23.07 -4.60 -9.55
C ILE A 223 22.93 -5.78 -10.53
N LYS A 224 21.72 -6.31 -10.74
CA LYS A 224 21.49 -7.39 -11.71
C LYS A 224 21.89 -7.01 -13.13
N ASN A 225 21.74 -5.73 -13.49
CA ASN A 225 22.08 -5.23 -14.82
C ASN A 225 23.49 -4.62 -14.90
N GLY A 226 24.31 -4.80 -13.86
CA GLY A 226 25.72 -4.42 -13.88
C GLY A 226 26.02 -2.98 -13.51
N ASP A 227 25.22 -2.38 -12.61
CA ASP A 227 25.33 -1.01 -12.06
C ASP A 227 25.58 0.07 -13.13
N ILE A 228 24.71 0.07 -14.14
CA ILE A 228 24.80 0.93 -15.34
C ILE A 228 24.86 2.42 -14.98
N HIS A 229 24.15 2.82 -13.93
CA HIS A 229 24.07 4.18 -13.44
C HIS A 229 25.12 4.50 -12.37
N ASN A 230 25.97 3.54 -11.98
CA ASN A 230 27.04 3.72 -11.00
C ASN A 230 26.50 4.30 -9.68
N ASN A 231 25.32 3.80 -9.27
CA ASN A 231 24.61 4.21 -8.07
C ASN A 231 25.11 3.43 -6.85
N TRP A 232 25.64 2.21 -7.08
CA TRP A 232 25.97 1.26 -6.02
C TRP A 232 27.47 0.94 -5.92
N ASN A 233 28.34 1.53 -6.73
CA ASN A 233 29.82 1.59 -6.68
C ASN A 233 30.53 0.64 -5.70
N ARG A 234 30.41 0.90 -4.39
CA ARG A 234 31.09 0.12 -3.32
C ARG A 234 30.36 -1.18 -2.95
N LEU A 235 29.04 -1.20 -3.10
CA LEU A 235 28.16 -2.35 -2.87
C LEU A 235 28.14 -3.29 -4.07
N TYR A 236 28.30 -2.78 -5.31
CA TYR A 236 28.26 -3.59 -6.52
C TYR A 236 29.26 -4.77 -6.49
N PRO A 237 30.58 -4.58 -6.23
CA PRO A 237 31.53 -5.69 -6.17
C PRO A 237 31.26 -6.72 -5.08
N LEU A 238 30.49 -6.36 -4.05
CA LEU A 238 30.12 -7.26 -2.95
C LEU A 238 28.90 -8.12 -3.30
N LEU A 239 28.06 -7.65 -4.22
CA LEU A 239 26.75 -8.21 -4.55
C LEU A 239 26.65 -8.76 -5.97
N GLU A 240 27.63 -8.48 -6.83
CA GLU A 240 27.75 -9.06 -8.17
C GLU A 240 27.84 -10.60 -8.07
N GLY A 241 26.95 -11.30 -8.78
CA GLY A 241 26.76 -12.76 -8.70
C GLY A 241 26.00 -13.23 -7.46
N ARG A 242 25.53 -12.31 -6.62
CA ARG A 242 24.88 -12.53 -5.31
C ARG A 242 23.64 -11.67 -5.13
N GLU A 243 23.00 -11.27 -6.23
CA GLU A 243 21.91 -10.28 -6.21
C GLU A 243 20.68 -10.80 -5.47
N TYR A 244 20.48 -12.12 -5.43
CA TYR A 244 19.40 -12.78 -4.68
C TYR A 244 19.45 -12.50 -3.17
N PHE A 245 20.59 -12.10 -2.59
CA PHE A 245 20.66 -11.67 -1.19
C PHE A 245 19.79 -10.44 -0.91
N ILE A 246 19.58 -9.58 -1.92
CA ILE A 246 18.72 -8.41 -1.80
C ILE A 246 17.26 -8.85 -1.62
N LEU A 247 16.82 -9.86 -2.39
CA LEU A 247 15.51 -10.47 -2.23
C LEU A 247 15.35 -11.17 -0.87
N ILE A 248 16.39 -11.84 -0.38
CA ILE A 248 16.39 -12.42 0.98
C ILE A 248 16.19 -11.33 2.03
N ILE A 249 16.94 -10.23 1.95
CA ILE A 249 16.81 -9.08 2.86
C ILE A 249 15.38 -8.53 2.82
N GLN A 250 14.80 -8.35 1.63
CA GLN A 250 13.41 -7.92 1.49
C GLN A 250 12.43 -8.86 2.19
N ALA A 251 12.54 -10.17 1.96
CA ALA A 251 11.67 -11.16 2.58
C ALA A 251 11.79 -11.14 4.11
N VAL A 252 13.00 -11.09 4.65
CA VAL A 252 13.25 -11.02 6.09
C VAL A 252 12.66 -9.74 6.69
N LEU A 253 12.88 -8.58 6.06
CA LEU A 253 12.34 -7.31 6.54
C LEU A 253 10.80 -7.29 6.52
N LEU A 254 10.17 -7.81 5.46
CA LEU A 254 8.71 -7.94 5.41
C LEU A 254 8.18 -8.89 6.47
N PHE A 255 8.86 -10.01 6.71
CA PHE A 255 8.49 -10.94 7.76
C PHE A 255 8.54 -10.28 9.14
N ILE A 256 9.64 -9.59 9.46
CA ILE A 256 9.80 -8.86 10.72
C ILE A 256 8.71 -7.79 10.86
N LEU A 257 8.44 -7.02 9.79
CA LEU A 257 7.39 -5.99 9.82
C LEU A 257 6.00 -6.56 10.07
N ASN A 258 5.66 -7.68 9.43
CA ASN A 258 4.38 -8.35 9.68
C ASN A 258 4.25 -8.78 11.15
N LEU A 259 5.30 -9.37 11.73
CA LEU A 259 5.31 -9.74 13.15
C LEU A 259 5.14 -8.52 14.05
N LEU A 260 5.91 -7.45 13.80
CA LEU A 260 5.83 -6.21 14.58
C LEU A 260 4.43 -5.60 14.52
N TYR A 261 3.86 -5.48 13.32
CA TYR A 261 2.53 -4.94 13.10
C TYR A 261 1.43 -5.79 13.72
N LEU A 262 1.53 -7.11 13.60
CA LEU A 262 0.55 -8.02 14.18
C LEU A 262 0.59 -7.98 15.71
N ILE A 263 1.79 -8.13 16.30
CA ILE A 263 1.95 -8.19 17.76
C ILE A 263 1.56 -6.86 18.40
N ASP A 264 2.14 -5.74 17.94
CA ASP A 264 1.83 -4.43 18.52
C ASP A 264 0.39 -4.00 18.19
N GLY A 265 -0.08 -4.24 16.96
CA GLY A 265 -1.45 -3.96 16.56
C GLY A 265 -2.47 -4.70 17.43
N TRP A 266 -2.23 -5.98 17.70
CA TRP A 266 -3.09 -6.81 18.55
C TRP A 266 -3.11 -6.28 19.98
N GLN A 267 -1.94 -6.02 20.56
CA GLN A 267 -1.83 -5.46 21.90
C GLN A 267 -2.60 -4.14 22.02
N LYS A 268 -2.47 -3.24 21.03
CA LYS A 268 -3.19 -1.97 21.03
C LYS A 268 -4.69 -2.17 20.87
N MET A 269 -5.14 -3.00 19.93
CA MET A 269 -6.57 -3.20 19.71
C MET A 269 -7.29 -3.80 20.93
N MET A 270 -6.60 -4.68 21.67
CA MET A 270 -7.16 -5.40 22.82
C MET A 270 -6.98 -4.68 24.16
N LYS A 271 -5.92 -3.88 24.36
CA LYS A 271 -5.58 -3.30 25.67
C LYS A 271 -5.77 -1.79 25.74
N ARG A 272 -5.76 -1.07 24.61
CA ARG A 272 -5.90 0.39 24.60
C ARG A 272 -7.34 0.80 24.91
N GLU A 273 -7.52 1.67 25.89
CA GLU A 273 -8.84 2.14 26.32
C GLU A 273 -9.23 3.45 25.62
N ASP A 274 -8.25 4.18 25.11
CA ASP A 274 -8.40 5.56 24.70
C ASP A 274 -8.71 5.73 23.20
N PHE A 275 -9.29 4.70 22.57
CA PHE A 275 -9.84 4.77 21.20
C PHE A 275 -10.94 5.81 21.06
N VAL A 276 -11.68 6.08 22.15
CA VAL A 276 -12.80 7.03 22.19
C VAL A 276 -12.60 7.98 23.37
N LYS A 277 -12.33 9.25 23.08
CA LYS A 277 -12.22 10.36 24.02
C LYS A 277 -13.33 11.38 23.73
N VAL A 278 -14.57 10.98 23.94
CA VAL A 278 -15.71 11.90 23.84
C VAL A 278 -15.80 12.63 25.17
N GLU A 279 -15.50 13.92 25.17
CA GLU A 279 -15.94 14.81 26.25
C GLU A 279 -17.47 14.86 26.14
N LEU A 280 -18.15 14.24 27.10
CA LEU A 280 -19.57 14.51 27.29
C LEU A 280 -19.65 15.99 27.64
N LYS A 281 -20.18 16.80 26.72
CA LYS A 281 -20.74 18.10 27.12
C LYS A 281 -21.91 17.75 28.04
N VAL A 282 -21.67 17.82 29.34
CA VAL A 282 -22.71 17.94 30.37
C VAL A 282 -23.30 19.34 30.24
#